data_AF-A0A438GXG4-F1
#
_entry.id   AF-A0A438GXG4-F1
#
_cell.length_a   1.000
_cell.length_b   1.000
_cell.length_c   1.000
_cell.angle_alpha   90.00
_cell.angle_beta   90.00
_cell.angle_gamma   90.00
#
_symmetry.space_group_name_H-M   'P 1'
#
loop_
_entity.id
_entity.type
_entity.pdbx_description
1 polymer ?
#
loop_
_entity_poly.entity_id
_entity_poly.type
_entity_poly.pdbx_seq_one_letter_code
_entity_poly.pdbx_strand_id
1 'polypeptide(L)'
;MKFGKRLKQQIQETLPDWRDKFLAYKDLKKLVKLVSSSPAVANGSAAKAEAEFVYLLNNEIEKFNAFFMEQEEDFIIRNKVSAEFVFSGLEELPMMV
;
A
#
# COMPACT_ATOMS: atom_id res chain seq x y z
N MET A 1 10.42 -9.68 16.90
CA MET A 1 9.10 -9.15 16.50
C MET A 1 8.40 -10.04 15.47
N LYS A 2 7.08 -10.25 15.61
CA LYS A 2 6.23 -11.08 14.72
C LYS A 2 5.45 -10.25 13.66
N PHE A 3 5.79 -8.97 13.48
CA PHE A 3 5.08 -8.02 12.63
C PHE A 3 4.79 -8.54 11.21
N GLY A 4 5.82 -8.97 10.47
CA GLY A 4 5.62 -9.46 9.09
C GLY A 4 4.67 -10.67 8.97
N LYS A 5 4.54 -11.51 10.02
CA LYS A 5 3.55 -12.60 10.02
C LYS A 5 2.13 -12.05 10.22
N ARG A 6 1.97 -11.10 11.14
CA ARG A 6 0.69 -10.42 11.40
C ARG A 6 0.22 -9.64 10.18
N LEU A 7 1.10 -8.87 9.55
CA LEU A 7 0.79 -8.11 8.34
C LEU A 7 0.27 -9.03 7.23
N LYS A 8 0.99 -10.13 6.94
CA LYS A 8 0.56 -11.10 5.94
C LYS A 8 -0.80 -11.72 6.28
N GLN A 9 -1.00 -12.11 7.54
CA GLN A 9 -2.26 -12.70 7.99
C GLN A 9 -3.43 -11.73 7.82
N GLN A 10 -3.28 -10.48 8.26
CA GLN A 10 -4.33 -9.47 8.12
C GLN A 10 -4.73 -9.27 6.65
N ILE A 11 -3.75 -9.15 5.75
CA ILE A 11 -4.04 -8.99 4.31
C ILE A 11 -4.76 -10.23 3.76
N GLN A 12 -4.36 -11.44 4.18
CA GLN A 12 -5.02 -12.68 3.73
C GLN A 12 -6.47 -12.80 4.23
N GLU A 13 -6.73 -12.36 5.46
CA GLU A 13 -8.04 -12.47 6.12
C GLU A 13 -9.02 -11.40 5.64
N THR A 14 -8.55 -10.17 5.39
CA THR A 14 -9.43 -9.07 5.00
C THR A 14 -9.54 -8.92 3.49
N LEU A 15 -8.41 -8.96 2.77
CA LEU A 15 -8.32 -8.46 1.39
C LEU A 15 -7.31 -9.31 0.58
N PRO A 16 -7.69 -10.55 0.21
CA PRO A 16 -6.78 -11.50 -0.42
C PRO A 16 -6.26 -11.04 -1.79
N ASP A 17 -6.99 -10.19 -2.50
CA ASP A 17 -6.58 -9.66 -3.82
C ASP A 17 -5.45 -8.62 -3.70
N TRP A 18 -5.23 -8.06 -2.50
CA TRP A 18 -4.25 -7.00 -2.27
C TRP A 18 -2.88 -7.56 -1.85
N ARG A 19 -2.72 -8.88 -1.76
CA ARG A 19 -1.52 -9.56 -1.25
C ARG A 19 -0.21 -9.06 -1.87
N ASP A 20 -0.23 -8.79 -3.17
CA ASP A 20 0.97 -8.40 -3.92
C ASP A 20 1.22 -6.88 -3.92
N LYS A 21 0.25 -6.11 -3.42
CA LYS A 21 0.29 -4.64 -3.33
C LYS A 21 0.96 -4.14 -2.05
N PHE A 22 1.12 -5.00 -1.04
CA PHE A 22 1.74 -4.64 0.22
C PHE A 22 3.26 -4.77 0.24
N LEU A 23 3.85 -4.13 1.24
CA LEU A 23 5.28 -4.06 1.49
C LEU A 23 5.94 -5.46 1.53
N ALA A 24 6.98 -5.66 0.73
CA ALA A 24 7.87 -6.82 0.74
C ALA A 24 8.75 -6.88 2.03
N TYR A 25 8.10 -6.94 3.19
CA TYR A 25 8.71 -6.81 4.52
C TYR A 25 9.84 -7.83 4.76
N LYS A 26 9.73 -9.04 4.18
CA LYS A 26 10.77 -10.05 4.31
C LYS A 26 12.09 -9.60 3.70
N ASP A 27 12.05 -9.01 2.52
CA ASP A 27 13.25 -8.67 1.76
C ASP A 27 13.87 -7.38 2.30
N LEU A 28 13.05 -6.38 2.63
CA LEU A 28 13.47 -5.20 3.39
C LEU A 28 14.15 -5.58 4.71
N LYS A 29 13.59 -6.53 5.46
CA LYS A 29 14.19 -7.02 6.70
C LYS A 29 15.53 -7.73 6.50
N LYS A 30 15.73 -8.43 5.37
CA LYS A 30 17.02 -9.07 5.06
C LYS A 30 18.10 -8.00 4.85
N LEU A 31 17.79 -6.94 4.11
CA LEU A 31 18.71 -5.83 3.85
C LEU A 31 19.07 -5.08 5.14
N VAL A 32 18.09 -4.79 6.01
CA VAL A 32 18.35 -4.19 7.34
C VAL A 32 19.31 -5.05 8.16
N LYS A 33 19.12 -6.37 8.19
CA LYS A 33 20.04 -7.26 8.90
C LYS A 33 21.44 -7.25 8.31
N LEU A 34 21.58 -7.16 7.00
CA LEU A 34 22.86 -7.12 6.32
C LEU A 34 23.63 -5.84 6.69
N VAL A 35 22.94 -4.70 6.71
CA VAL A 35 23.49 -3.41 7.17
C VAL A 35 23.90 -3.48 8.64
N SER A 36 23.04 -4.01 9.52
CA SER A 36 23.32 -4.09 10.96
C SER A 36 24.39 -5.12 11.36
N SER A 37 24.65 -6.12 10.52
CA SER A 37 25.55 -7.23 10.83
C SER A 37 26.93 -7.11 10.17
N SER A 38 27.16 -6.06 9.36
CA SER A 38 28.42 -5.87 8.65
C SER A 38 29.50 -5.36 9.61
N PRO A 39 30.66 -6.03 9.74
CA PRO A 39 31.77 -5.52 10.51
C PRO A 39 32.35 -4.26 9.84
N ALA A 40 32.83 -3.31 10.65
CA ALA A 40 33.30 -1.98 10.23
C ALA A 40 34.42 -1.98 9.17
N VAL A 41 35.04 -3.14 8.90
CA VAL A 41 36.08 -3.32 7.89
C VAL A 41 35.51 -3.49 6.46
N ALA A 42 34.21 -3.73 6.32
CA ALA A 42 33.51 -3.92 5.04
C ALA A 42 32.56 -2.76 4.71
N ASN A 43 33.00 -1.51 4.93
CA ASN A 43 32.18 -0.30 4.69
C ASN A 43 31.53 -0.26 3.30
N GLY A 44 32.17 -0.83 2.27
CA GLY A 44 31.60 -0.90 0.92
C GLY A 44 30.37 -1.80 0.80
N SER A 45 30.30 -2.93 1.51
CA SER A 45 29.13 -3.82 1.45
C SER A 45 27.95 -3.30 2.26
N ALA A 46 28.20 -2.63 3.39
CA ALA A 46 27.17 -2.00 4.19
C ALA A 46 26.50 -0.84 3.43
N ALA A 47 27.30 0.05 2.83
CA ALA A 47 26.79 1.17 2.04
C ALA A 47 25.99 0.71 0.81
N LYS A 48 26.43 -0.38 0.15
CA LYS A 48 25.67 -0.99 -0.95
C LYS A 48 24.32 -1.55 -0.47
N ALA A 49 24.31 -2.29 0.64
CA ALA A 49 23.08 -2.84 1.20
C ALA A 49 22.11 -1.74 1.68
N GLU A 50 22.63 -0.62 2.17
CA GLU A 50 21.84 0.56 2.52
C GLU A 50 21.21 1.21 1.28
N ALA A 51 21.99 1.43 0.22
CA ALA A 51 21.46 1.96 -1.05
C ALA A 51 20.39 1.05 -1.65
N GLU A 52 20.62 -0.28 -1.64
CA GLU A 52 19.63 -1.27 -2.08
C GLU A 52 18.37 -1.25 -1.21
N PHE A 53 18.51 -1.06 0.11
CA PHE A 53 17.37 -0.95 1.01
C PHE A 53 16.53 0.29 0.71
N VAL A 54 17.15 1.46 0.56
CA VAL A 54 16.45 2.72 0.26
C VAL A 54 15.72 2.63 -1.08
N TYR A 55 16.39 2.10 -2.10
CA TYR A 55 15.78 1.90 -3.42
C TYR A 55 14.55 0.98 -3.33
N LEU A 56 14.70 -0.19 -2.69
CA LEU A 56 13.59 -1.13 -2.53
C LEU A 56 12.44 -0.53 -1.71
N LEU A 57 12.77 0.22 -0.66
CA LEU A 57 11.76 0.86 0.20
C LEU A 57 10.96 1.91 -0.57
N ASN A 58 11.62 2.77 -1.35
CA ASN A 58 10.94 3.79 -2.15
C ASN A 58 9.99 3.16 -3.17
N ASN A 59 10.45 2.15 -3.91
CA ASN A 59 9.59 1.46 -4.88
C ASN A 59 8.38 0.80 -4.22
N GLU A 60 8.56 0.21 -3.03
CA GLU A 60 7.46 -0.40 -2.28
C GLU A 60 6.47 0.65 -1.73
N ILE A 61 6.93 1.84 -1.35
CA ILE A 61 6.08 2.97 -0.95
C ILE A 61 5.31 3.52 -2.15
N GLU A 62 5.96 3.70 -3.30
CA GLU A 62 5.29 4.18 -4.52
C GLU A 62 4.20 3.21 -4.97
N LYS A 63 4.49 1.90 -4.97
CA LYS A 63 3.50 0.85 -5.24
C LYS A 63 2.31 0.93 -4.28
N PHE A 64 2.59 1.09 -2.99
CA PHE A 64 1.54 1.20 -1.97
C PHE A 64 0.70 2.46 -2.17
N ASN A 65 1.33 3.60 -2.42
CA ASN A 65 0.64 4.87 -2.65
C ASN A 65 -0.23 4.83 -3.91
N ALA A 66 0.30 4.34 -5.03
CA ALA A 66 -0.46 4.21 -6.27
C ALA A 66 -1.70 3.33 -6.07
N PHE A 67 -1.53 2.21 -5.37
CA PHE A 67 -2.64 1.33 -5.03
C PHE A 67 -3.70 2.01 -4.14
N PHE A 68 -3.29 2.75 -3.11
CA PHE A 68 -4.24 3.45 -2.25
C PHE A 68 -4.98 4.59 -2.98
N MET A 69 -4.30 5.29 -3.88
CA MET A 69 -4.92 6.31 -4.73
C MET A 69 -5.99 5.71 -5.65
N GLU A 70 -5.70 4.59 -6.33
CA GLU A 70 -6.69 3.87 -7.16
C GLU A 70 -7.92 3.47 -6.32
N GLN A 71 -7.70 2.91 -5.12
CA GLN A 71 -8.80 2.52 -4.24
C GLN A 71 -9.62 3.72 -3.72
N GLU A 72 -8.95 4.85 -3.45
CA GLU A 72 -9.61 6.09 -3.04
C GLU A 72 -10.44 6.68 -4.18
N GLU A 73 -9.91 6.70 -5.39
CA GLU A 73 -10.63 7.12 -6.60
C GLU A 73 -11.88 6.25 -6.83
N ASP A 74 -11.75 4.92 -6.77
CA ASP A 74 -12.88 4.00 -6.89
C ASP A 74 -13.95 4.22 -5.81
N PHE A 75 -13.53 4.61 -4.60
CA PHE A 75 -14.46 4.94 -3.52
C PHE A 75 -15.17 6.28 -3.77
N ILE A 76 -14.43 7.30 -4.19
CA ILE A 76 -14.98 8.62 -4.51
C ILE A 76 -15.97 8.52 -5.68
N ILE A 77 -15.63 7.79 -6.74
CA ILE A 77 -16.49 7.58 -7.91
C ILE A 77 -17.79 6.88 -7.50
N ARG A 78 -17.72 5.78 -6.74
CA ARG A 78 -18.92 5.08 -6.26
C ARG A 78 -19.85 5.99 -5.44
N ASN A 79 -19.29 6.82 -4.57
CA ASN A 79 -20.09 7.73 -3.76
C ASN A 79 -20.66 8.91 -4.56
N LYS A 80 -19.91 9.46 -5.52
CA LYS A 80 -20.40 10.54 -6.39
C LYS A 80 -21.49 10.06 -7.34
N VAL A 81 -21.31 8.90 -7.98
CA VAL A 81 -22.33 8.28 -8.83
C VAL A 81 -23.59 7.98 -8.02
N SER A 82 -23.45 7.42 -6.81
CA SER A 82 -24.60 7.18 -5.92
C SER A 82 -25.32 8.48 -5.54
N ALA A 83 -24.58 9.54 -5.21
CA ALA A 83 -25.16 10.84 -4.89
C ALA A 83 -25.88 11.48 -6.08
N GLU A 84 -25.30 11.44 -7.28
CA GLU A 84 -25.91 11.96 -8.51
C GLU A 84 -27.20 11.19 -8.88
N PHE A 85 -27.20 9.85 -8.78
CA PHE A 85 -28.41 9.05 -9.03
C PHE A 85 -29.54 9.34 -8.03
N VAL A 86 -29.21 9.53 -6.75
CA VAL A 86 -30.19 9.92 -5.73
C VAL A 86 -30.70 11.34 -5.99
N PHE A 87 -29.85 12.27 -6.41
CA PHE A 87 -30.22 13.66 -6.68
C PHE A 87 -31.10 13.79 -7.92
N SER A 88 -30.76 13.11 -9.03
CA SER A 88 -31.60 13.05 -10.23
C SER A 88 -32.95 12.37 -10.00
N GLY A 89 -33.02 11.39 -9.07
CA GLY A 89 -34.28 10.77 -8.68
C GLY A 89 -35.22 11.66 -7.85
N LEU A 90 -34.73 12.79 -7.30
CA LEU A 90 -35.52 13.74 -6.52
C LEU A 90 -36.06 14.92 -7.36
N GLU A 91 -35.48 15.18 -8.54
CA GLU A 91 -35.90 16.24 -9.46
C GLU A 91 -37.11 15.85 -10.36
N GLU A 92 -37.42 14.56 -10.47
CA GLU A 92 -38.51 14.01 -11.28
C GLU A 92 -39.88 13.96 -10.56
N LEU A 93 -40.04 14.56 -9.37
CA LEU A 93 -41.35 14.63 -8.74
C LEU A 93 -42.24 15.62 -9.52
N PRO A 94 -43.34 15.19 -10.16
CA PRO A 94 -44.23 16.10 -10.83
C PRO A 94 -44.74 17.11 -9.81
N MET A 95 -44.52 18.39 -10.08
CA MET A 95 -45.16 19.51 -9.37
C MET A 95 -46.67 19.27 -9.38
N MET A 96 -47.18 18.69 -8.29
CA MET A 96 -48.61 18.53 -8.06
C MET A 96 -49.15 19.92 -7.72
N VAL A 97 -49.61 20.62 -8.75
CA VAL A 97 -50.43 21.84 -8.67
C VAL A 97 -51.90 21.44 -8.73
#